data_AF-A0A3C0UJP3-F1
#
_entry.id   AF-A0A3C0UJP3-F1
#
_cell.length_a   1.000
_cell.length_b   1.000
_cell.length_c   1.000
_cell.angle_alpha   90.00
_cell.angle_beta   90.00
_cell.angle_gamma   90.00
#
_symmetry.space_group_name_H-M   'P 1'
#
loop_
_entity.id
_entity.type
_entity.pdbx_description
1 polymer ?
#
loop_
_entity_poly.entity_id
_entity_poly.type
_entity_poly.pdbx_seq_one_letter_code
_entity_poly.pdbx_strand_id
1 'polypeptide(L)' 'MATAMLAGCGSGQSGSDTIRLGANLEMTGGNATFGGSAANGAKLAIKEVNSKGGVLGKQLSLVI' A
#
# COMPACT_ATOMS: atom_id res chain seq x y z
N MET A 1 35.18 -9.67 -31.27
CA MET A 1 34.47 -9.63 -29.97
C MET A 1 33.14 -8.95 -30.18
N ALA A 2 32.07 -9.73 -30.36
CA ALA A 2 30.72 -9.22 -30.53
C ALA A 2 30.11 -9.02 -29.14
N THR A 3 29.89 -7.77 -28.75
CA THR A 3 29.25 -7.41 -27.49
C THR A 3 27.75 -7.70 -27.60
N ALA A 4 27.34 -8.85 -27.09
CA ALA A 4 25.93 -9.18 -26.94
C ALA A 4 25.32 -8.25 -25.87
N MET A 5 24.56 -7.26 -26.32
CA MET A 5 23.71 -6.45 -25.47
C MET A 5 22.56 -7.34 -25.00
N LEU A 6 22.65 -7.86 -23.78
CA LEU A 6 21.52 -8.44 -23.07
C LEU A 6 20.55 -7.29 -22.76
N ALA A 7 19.73 -6.93 -23.74
CA ALA A 7 18.53 -6.14 -23.53
C ALA A 7 17.58 -7.02 -22.70
N GLY A 8 17.75 -6.98 -21.38
CA GLY A 8 16.91 -7.68 -20.44
C GLY A 8 15.46 -7.25 -20.66
N CYS A 9 14.57 -8.24 -20.80
CA CYS A 9 13.13 -8.08 -20.69
C CYS A 9 12.77 -7.52 -19.30
N GLY A 10 12.98 -6.23 -19.09
CA GLY A 10 12.29 -5.47 -18.07
C GLY A 10 10.92 -5.12 -18.62
N SER A 11 10.02 -6.12 -18.70
CA SER A 11 8.60 -5.85 -18.81
C SER A 11 8.20 -5.04 -17.57
N GLY A 12 8.26 -3.72 -17.70
CA GLY A 12 7.73 -2.80 -16.70
C GLY A 12 6.28 -3.18 -16.48
N GLN A 13 6.02 -3.83 -15.36
CA GLN A 13 4.69 -4.15 -14.90
C GLN A 13 4.01 -2.81 -14.60
N SER A 14 3.30 -2.23 -15.58
CA SER A 14 2.49 -1.01 -15.44
C SER A 14 1.27 -1.20 -14.53
N GLY A 15 1.37 -2.04 -13.51
CA GLY A 15 0.36 -2.18 -12.46
C GLY A 15 0.65 -1.19 -11.36
N SER A 16 -0.35 -0.37 -11.00
CA SER A 16 -0.33 0.64 -9.92
C SER A 16 0.73 0.36 -8.84
N ASP A 17 1.59 1.35 -8.58
CA ASP A 17 2.59 1.32 -7.51
C ASP A 17 1.98 1.30 -6.11
N THR A 18 0.65 1.48 -6.03
CA THR A 18 -0.11 1.48 -4.78
C THR A 18 -1.19 0.42 -4.77
N ILE A 19 -1.22 -0.38 -3.71
CA ILE A 19 -2.32 -1.26 -3.33
C ILE A 19 -3.29 -0.46 -2.45
N ARG A 20 -4.55 -0.39 -2.86
CA ARG A 20 -5.60 0.28 -2.09
C ARG A 20 -6.28 -0.73 -1.18
N LEU A 21 -6.28 -0.45 0.11
CA LEU A 21 -6.95 -1.22 1.14
C LEU A 21 -8.22 -0.49 1.56
N GLY A 22 -9.38 -1.13 1.36
CA GLY A 22 -10.65 -0.63 1.89
C GLY A 22 -10.83 -1.08 3.34
N ALA A 23 -11.28 -0.17 4.22
CA ALA A 23 -11.65 -0.48 5.58
C ALA A 23 -13.06 0.02 5.89
N ASN A 24 -13.98 -0.90 6.18
CA ASN A 24 -15.31 -0.58 6.63
C ASN A 24 -15.29 -0.38 8.15
N LEU A 25 -15.37 0.87 8.61
CA LEU A 25 -15.24 1.25 10.02
C LEU A 25 -16.39 2.18 10.43
N GLU A 26 -16.77 2.15 11.70
CA GLU A 26 -17.77 3.06 12.28
C GLU A 26 -17.17 4.46 12.42
N MET A 27 -17.20 5.24 11.34
CA MET A 27 -16.63 6.59 11.34
C MET A 27 -17.58 7.64 11.94
N THR A 28 -18.85 7.29 12.11
CA THR A 28 -19.90 8.17 12.62
C THR A 28 -20.85 7.38 13.55
N GLY A 29 -21.77 8.08 14.22
CA GLY A 29 -22.73 7.48 15.16
C GLY A 29 -22.14 7.22 16.55
N GLY A 30 -22.88 6.48 17.39
CA GLY A 30 -22.52 6.26 18.80
C GLY A 30 -21.21 5.51 19.03
N ASN A 31 -20.71 4.80 18.01
CA ASN A 31 -19.47 4.02 18.06
C ASN A 31 -18.30 4.68 17.33
N ALA A 32 -18.42 5.95 16.92
CA ALA A 32 -17.42 6.65 16.09
C ALA A 32 -15.99 6.63 16.66
N THR A 33 -15.86 6.63 17.98
CA THR A 33 -14.56 6.59 18.66
C THR A 33 -13.80 5.29 18.36
N PHE A 34 -14.50 4.15 18.20
CA PHE A 34 -13.88 2.88 17.83
C PHE A 34 -13.34 2.93 16.40
N GLY A 35 -14.16 3.38 15.43
CA GLY A 35 -13.71 3.49 14.04
C GLY A 35 -12.56 4.49 13.87
N GLY A 36 -12.59 5.63 14.57
CA GLY A 36 -11.49 6.59 14.58
C GLY A 36 -10.18 5.99 15.14
N SER A 37 -10.27 5.24 16.25
CA SER A 37 -9.11 4.58 16.85
C SER A 37 -8.54 3.48 15.93
N ALA A 38 -9.41 2.67 15.33
CA ALA A 38 -9.03 1.63 14.37
C ALA A 38 -8.38 2.23 13.11
N ALA A 39 -8.95 3.30 12.56
CA ALA A 39 -8.41 4.00 11.39
C ALA A 39 -7.00 4.57 11.66
N ASN A 40 -6.78 5.13 12.85
CA ASN A 40 -5.47 5.64 13.23
C ASN A 40 -4.45 4.50 13.39
N GLY A 41 -4.83 3.39 14.03
CA GLY A 41 -3.98 2.20 14.12
C GLY A 41 -3.61 1.62 12.75
N ALA A 42 -4.59 1.49 11.86
CA ALA A 42 -4.36 1.02 10.49
C ALA A 42 -3.40 1.94 9.71
N LYS A 43 -3.56 3.27 9.83
CA LYS A 43 -2.64 4.25 9.22
C LYS A 43 -1.21 4.12 9.76
N LEU A 44 -1.04 3.90 11.06
CA LEU A 44 0.28 3.69 11.65
C LEU A 44 0.94 2.40 11.13
N ALA A 45 0.19 1.29 11.08
CA ALA A 45 0.69 0.03 10.52
C ALA A 45 1.07 0.17 9.04
N ILE A 46 0.23 0.83 8.24
CA ILE A 46 0.52 1.12 6.82
C ILE A 46 1.79 1.96 6.69
N LYS A 47 1.96 3.00 7.52
CA LYS A 47 3.17 3.82 7.53
C LYS A 47 4.41 2.99 7.81
N GLU A 48 4.36 2.09 8.80
CA GLU A 48 5.47 1.20 9.12
C GLU A 48 5.80 0.25 7.96
N VAL A 49 4.80 -0.41 7.37
CA VAL A 49 4.99 -1.32 6.24
C VAL A 49 5.58 -0.59 5.04
N ASN A 50 5.04 0.58 4.69
CA ASN A 50 5.56 1.40 3.60
C ASN A 50 6.99 1.87 3.85
N SER A 51 7.37 2.17 5.09
CA SER A 51 8.75 2.52 5.45
C SER A 51 9.74 1.36 5.25
N LYS A 52 9.25 0.11 5.25
CA LYS A 52 10.01 -1.12 5.02
C LYS A 52 9.97 -1.60 3.55
N GLY A 53 9.53 -0.74 2.63
CA GLY A 53 9.47 -1.05 1.19
C GLY A 53 8.11 -1.59 0.72
N GLY A 54 7.08 -1.51 1.55
CA GLY A 54 5.72 -1.88 1.19
C GLY A 54 5.52 -3.40 1.10
N VAL A 55 4.56 -3.82 0.29
CA VAL A 55 4.22 -5.23 0.06
C VAL A 55 4.55 -5.57 -1.39
N LEU A 56 5.47 -6.52 -1.61
CA LEU A 56 5.95 -6.90 -2.94
C LEU A 56 6.45 -5.69 -3.76
N GLY A 57 7.11 -4.74 -3.08
CA GLY A 57 7.61 -3.49 -3.68
C GLY A 57 6.54 -2.45 -4.00
N LYS A 58 5.29 -2.64 -3.54
CA LYS A 58 4.18 -1.71 -3.73
C LYS A 58 3.78 -1.02 -2.43
N GLN A 59 3.46 0.26 -2.51
CA GLN A 59 2.99 1.03 -1.37
C GLN A 59 1.54 0.68 -1.03
N LEU A 60 1.18 0.81 0.25
CA LEU A 60 -0.19 0.65 0.72
C LEU A 60 -0.84 2.03 0.92
N SER A 61 -2.12 2.13 0.59
CA SER A 61 -2.98 3.28 0.91
C SER A 61 -4.29 2.80 1.52
N LEU A 62 -4.81 3.54 2.49
CA LEU A 62 -6.08 3.24 3.16
C LEU A 62 -7.21 4.08 2.57
N VAL A 63 -8.31 3.42 2.25
CA VAL A 63 -9.59 4.03 1.85
C VAL A 63 -10.63 3.65 2.89
N ILE A 64 -11.36 4.64 3.41
CA ILE A 64 -12.39 4.50 4.43
C ILE A 64 -13.66 5.17 3.89
#